data_AF-A0A948UUS1-F1
#
_entry.id   AF-A0A948UUS1-F1
#
_cell.length_a   1.000
_cell.length_b   1.000
_cell.length_c   1.000
_cell.angle_alpha   90.00
_cell.angle_beta   90.00
_cell.angle_gamma   90.00
#
_symmetry.space_group_name_H-M   'P 1'
#
loop_
_entity.id
_entity.type
_entity.pdbx_description
1 polymer ?
#
loop_
_entity_poly.entity_id
_entity_poly.type
_entity_poly.pdbx_seq_one_letter_code
_entity_poly.pdbx_strand_id
1 'polypeptide(L)'
;MNAPFKTPTDPLDAPLWDLTDLYASREDARIEADLARTRGLVDDLGALQGRLVAARAEPALLGERLDRAVSLYEQASDGLGALGAYAFLAASTNRNDAGAQGFEATVREKLAAIATPTVWVTLEVNQLEEVEIEAALAAWPAAARWRPWLRRVRAMKPHELSNELETFLAERGPISAQWPRLFDETLAAMKVRAGKDELTLAEALNRLSDPKAPRRKAAAEGLNEALAAQTRTMALVLNTVAADKALEDKWRGFKRPADSRHLSNEVDGD
;
A
#
# COMPACT_ATOMS: atom_id res chain seq x y z
N MET A 1 16.61 16.97 -23.90
CA MET A 1 17.53 17.51 -22.89
C MET A 1 18.12 16.33 -22.13
N ASN A 2 19.22 15.75 -22.61
CA ASN A 2 20.01 14.78 -21.84
C ASN A 2 21.38 15.42 -21.66
N ALA A 3 21.50 16.30 -20.67
CA ALA A 3 22.83 16.68 -20.20
C ALA A 3 23.53 15.39 -19.74
N PRO A 4 24.84 15.24 -19.98
CA PRO A 4 25.59 14.11 -19.42
C PRO A 4 25.62 14.29 -17.91
N PHE A 5 24.61 13.75 -17.22
CA PHE A 5 24.65 13.58 -15.78
C PHE A 5 25.82 12.62 -15.51
N LYS A 6 26.92 13.16 -14.98
CA LYS A 6 27.98 12.32 -14.45
C LYS A 6 27.41 11.68 -13.20
N THR A 7 27.06 10.40 -13.30
CA THR A 7 26.71 9.59 -12.13
C THR A 7 27.84 9.78 -11.12
N PRO A 8 27.54 10.26 -9.90
CA PRO A 8 28.56 10.46 -8.90
C PRO A 8 29.33 9.17 -8.64
N THR A 9 30.63 9.30 -8.40
CA THR A 9 31.52 8.16 -8.13
C THR A 9 31.18 7.47 -6.80
N ASP A 10 30.64 8.23 -5.86
CA ASP A 10 29.95 7.72 -4.67
C ASP A 10 28.48 8.18 -4.75
N PRO A 11 27.47 7.28 -4.70
CA PRO A 11 26.07 7.67 -4.63
C PRO A 11 25.73 8.66 -3.49
N LEU A 12 26.57 8.77 -2.46
CA LEU A 12 26.46 9.75 -1.37
C LEU A 12 26.85 11.20 -1.77
N ASP A 13 27.47 11.41 -2.93
CA ASP A 13 27.80 12.74 -3.46
C ASP A 13 26.58 13.43 -4.14
N ALA A 14 25.45 12.72 -4.25
CA ALA A 14 24.19 13.29 -4.73
C ALA A 14 23.48 14.10 -3.62
N PRO A 15 22.71 15.15 -3.97
CA PRO A 15 21.88 15.84 -2.98
C PRO A 15 20.88 14.86 -2.35
N LEU A 16 20.82 14.87 -1.03
CA LEU A 16 19.86 14.08 -0.25
C LEU A 16 18.65 14.95 0.10
N TRP A 17 17.49 14.30 0.24
CA TRP A 17 16.30 14.90 0.84
C TRP A 17 16.60 15.39 2.27
N ASP A 18 16.11 16.57 2.60
CA ASP A 18 16.07 17.06 3.97
C ASP A 18 14.85 16.46 4.68
N LEU A 19 15.09 15.75 5.79
CA LEU A 19 14.05 15.09 6.59
C LEU A 19 13.89 15.74 7.98
N THR A 20 14.54 16.87 8.23
CA THR A 20 14.55 17.53 9.56
C THR A 20 13.19 18.06 9.98
N ASP A 21 12.30 18.34 9.02
CA ASP A 21 10.88 18.63 9.24
C ASP A 21 10.16 17.49 9.98
N LEU A 22 10.62 16.23 9.80
CA LEU A 22 10.15 15.08 10.58
C LEU A 22 11.05 14.88 11.81
N TYR A 23 12.30 14.46 11.59
CA TYR A 23 13.26 14.14 12.65
C TYR A 23 14.69 14.52 12.24
N ALA A 24 15.48 15.00 13.21
CA ALA A 24 16.84 15.48 12.95
C ALA A 24 17.82 14.35 12.62
N SER A 25 17.64 13.18 13.26
CA SER A 25 18.41 11.97 13.00
C SER A 25 17.65 10.73 13.51
N ARG A 26 18.21 9.53 13.27
CA ARG A 26 17.67 8.25 13.77
C ARG A 26 17.67 8.16 15.30
N GLU A 27 18.47 9.01 15.94
CA GLU A 27 18.64 9.13 17.39
C GLU A 27 17.83 10.30 17.97
N ASP A 28 17.02 10.99 17.16
CA ASP A 28 16.18 12.09 17.62
C ASP A 28 15.19 11.59 18.70
N ALA A 29 15.27 12.17 19.89
CA ALA A 29 14.42 11.80 21.03
C ALA A 29 12.92 11.97 20.76
N ARG A 30 12.55 12.81 19.78
CA ARG A 30 11.17 12.96 19.33
C ARG A 30 10.58 11.64 18.79
N ILE A 31 11.40 10.74 18.23
CA ILE A 31 10.92 9.46 17.69
C ILE A 31 10.25 8.62 18.79
N GLU A 32 10.91 8.43 19.92
CA GLU A 32 10.35 7.67 21.04
C GLU A 32 9.19 8.42 21.72
N ALA A 33 9.25 9.76 21.79
CA ALA A 33 8.14 10.56 22.29
C ALA A 33 6.88 10.43 21.41
N ASP A 34 7.06 10.40 20.09
CA ASP A 34 6.00 10.27 19.09
C ASP A 34 5.40 8.86 19.09
N LEU A 35 6.24 7.83 19.22
CA LEU A 35 5.79 6.45 19.43
C LEU A 35 4.93 6.33 20.70
N ALA A 36 5.38 6.92 21.81
CA ALA A 36 4.66 6.90 23.08
C ALA A 36 3.33 7.66 23.01
N ARG A 37 3.33 8.85 22.41
CA ARG A 37 2.10 9.65 22.19
C ARG A 37 1.11 8.89 21.30
N THR A 38 1.58 8.31 20.20
CA THR A 38 0.75 7.56 19.27
C THR A 38 0.15 6.32 19.93
N ARG A 39 0.91 5.62 20.78
CA ARG A 39 0.38 4.52 21.59
C ARG A 39 -0.72 5.00 22.54
N GLY A 40 -0.53 6.11 23.24
CA GLY A 40 -1.57 6.69 24.10
C GLY A 40 -2.86 7.03 23.36
N LEU A 41 -2.77 7.56 22.13
CA LEU A 41 -3.95 7.79 21.28
C LEU A 41 -4.68 6.49 20.92
N VAL A 42 -3.93 5.42 20.64
CA VAL A 42 -4.50 4.08 20.37
C VAL A 42 -5.13 3.46 21.61
N ASP A 43 -4.56 3.67 22.80
CA ASP A 43 -5.13 3.21 24.06
C ASP A 43 -6.46 3.92 24.37
N ASP A 44 -6.49 5.25 24.20
CA ASP A 44 -7.71 6.07 24.30
C ASP A 44 -8.78 5.63 23.29
N LEU A 45 -8.36 5.31 22.07
CA LEU A 45 -9.23 4.78 21.03
C LEU A 45 -9.78 3.42 21.43
N GLY A 46 -8.94 2.52 21.94
CA GLY A 46 -9.32 1.18 22.40
C GLY A 46 -10.40 1.19 23.48
N ALA A 47 -10.47 2.25 24.30
CA ALA A 47 -11.56 2.42 25.27
C ALA A 47 -12.96 2.54 24.61
N LEU A 48 -13.04 2.82 23.31
CA LEU A 48 -14.27 2.90 22.52
C LEU A 48 -14.64 1.60 21.81
N GLN A 49 -13.80 0.56 21.88
CA GLN A 49 -14.09 -0.72 21.25
C GLN A 49 -15.41 -1.32 21.78
N GLY A 50 -16.24 -1.80 20.87
CA GLY A 50 -17.59 -2.31 21.06
C GLY A 50 -18.64 -1.21 21.25
N ARG A 51 -18.24 0.05 21.44
CA ARG A 51 -19.14 1.13 21.83
C ARG A 51 -19.82 1.81 20.65
N LEU A 52 -19.32 1.68 19.42
CA LEU A 52 -19.99 2.22 18.25
C LEU A 52 -21.26 1.40 17.97
N VAL A 53 -21.11 0.08 17.85
CA VAL A 53 -22.24 -0.83 17.62
C VAL A 53 -23.22 -0.81 18.79
N ALA A 54 -22.73 -0.72 20.04
CA ALA A 54 -23.61 -0.62 21.21
C ALA A 54 -24.48 0.66 21.22
N ALA A 55 -24.03 1.75 20.59
CA ALA A 55 -24.78 3.00 20.50
C ALA A 55 -25.71 3.09 19.28
N ARG A 56 -25.85 2.02 18.47
CA ARG A 56 -26.54 2.06 17.16
C ARG A 56 -27.97 2.61 17.19
N ALA A 57 -28.68 2.46 18.32
CA ALA A 57 -30.04 2.93 18.51
C ALA A 57 -30.13 4.35 19.13
N GLU A 58 -29.00 4.99 19.43
CA GLU A 58 -28.91 6.29 20.12
C GLU A 58 -28.13 7.28 19.25
N PRO A 59 -28.79 7.99 18.31
CA PRO A 59 -28.10 8.78 17.29
C PRO A 59 -27.09 9.80 17.82
N ALA A 60 -27.44 10.56 18.87
CA ALA A 60 -26.53 11.55 19.44
C ALA A 60 -25.28 10.92 20.06
N LEU A 61 -25.44 9.79 20.77
CA LEU A 61 -24.35 9.05 21.39
C LEU A 61 -23.47 8.35 20.35
N LEU A 62 -24.07 7.77 19.32
CA LEU A 62 -23.33 7.20 18.19
C LEU A 62 -22.52 8.27 17.47
N GLY A 63 -23.12 9.45 17.23
CA GLY A 63 -22.46 10.56 16.56
C GLY A 63 -21.26 11.09 17.33
N GLU A 64 -21.41 11.30 18.65
CA GLU A 64 -20.31 11.68 19.55
C GLU A 64 -19.18 10.64 19.53
N ARG A 65 -19.52 9.35 19.65
CA ARG A 65 -18.53 8.26 19.66
C ARG A 65 -17.83 8.09 18.31
N LEU A 66 -18.54 8.25 17.19
CA LEU A 66 -17.94 8.24 15.86
C LEU A 66 -16.96 9.41 15.71
N ASP A 67 -17.35 10.63 16.09
CA ASP A 67 -16.47 11.79 16.02
C ASP A 67 -15.19 11.58 16.85
N ARG A 68 -15.34 11.09 18.10
CA ARG A 68 -14.20 10.81 18.97
C ARG A 68 -13.31 9.69 18.44
N ALA A 69 -13.89 8.56 18.02
CA ALA A 69 -13.14 7.41 17.53
C ALA A 69 -12.36 7.76 16.26
N VAL A 70 -13.00 8.40 15.28
CA VAL A 70 -12.34 8.76 14.02
C VAL A 70 -11.29 9.85 14.24
N SER A 71 -11.54 10.82 15.13
CA SER A 71 -10.52 11.83 15.49
C SER A 71 -9.26 11.20 16.10
N LEU A 72 -9.41 10.22 17.00
CA LEU A 72 -8.28 9.53 17.60
C LEU A 72 -7.56 8.65 16.58
N TYR A 73 -8.33 7.98 15.72
CA TYR A 73 -7.80 7.16 14.63
C TYR A 73 -7.00 7.99 13.62
N GLU A 74 -7.47 9.18 13.24
CA GLU A 74 -6.74 10.12 12.37
C GLU A 74 -5.41 10.53 13.02
N GLN A 75 -5.44 11.04 14.26
CA GLN A 75 -4.23 11.48 14.95
C GLN A 75 -3.21 10.35 15.14
N ALA A 76 -3.68 9.14 15.46
CA ALA A 76 -2.80 7.98 15.55
C ALA A 76 -2.21 7.62 14.18
N SER A 77 -3.03 7.62 13.13
CA SER A 77 -2.61 7.33 11.76
C SER A 77 -1.57 8.32 11.23
N ASP A 78 -1.74 9.62 11.53
CA ASP A 78 -0.78 10.67 11.18
C ASP A 78 0.57 10.46 11.89
N GLY A 79 0.54 10.15 13.19
CA GLY A 79 1.75 9.83 13.96
C GLY A 79 2.49 8.61 13.42
N LEU A 80 1.76 7.52 13.17
CA LEU A 80 2.32 6.31 12.56
C LEU A 80 2.90 6.58 11.17
N GLY A 81 2.18 7.37 10.36
CA GLY A 81 2.58 7.75 9.01
C GLY A 81 3.87 8.56 9.00
N ALA A 82 3.99 9.59 9.85
CA ALA A 82 5.19 10.41 9.96
C ALA A 82 6.43 9.60 10.39
N LEU A 83 6.28 8.74 11.41
CA LEU A 83 7.33 7.83 11.88
C LEU A 83 7.76 6.85 10.77
N GLY A 84 6.79 6.22 10.10
CA GLY A 84 7.04 5.27 9.03
C GLY A 84 7.70 5.91 7.81
N ALA A 85 7.23 7.09 7.41
CA ALA A 85 7.79 7.86 6.30
C ALA A 85 9.26 8.23 6.58
N TYR A 86 9.55 8.75 7.77
CA TYR A 86 10.93 9.05 8.16
C TYR A 86 11.82 7.81 8.11
N ALA A 87 11.40 6.72 8.76
CA ALA A 87 12.19 5.49 8.82
C ALA A 87 12.48 4.92 7.43
N PHE A 88 11.49 4.90 6.55
CA PHE A 88 11.64 4.44 5.18
C PHE A 88 12.55 5.37 4.35
N LEU A 89 12.34 6.69 4.40
CA LEU A 89 13.11 7.65 3.60
C LEU A 89 14.57 7.71 4.07
N ALA A 90 14.79 7.77 5.39
CA ALA A 90 16.13 7.77 5.98
C ALA A 90 16.91 6.50 5.65
N ALA A 91 16.27 5.33 5.60
CA ALA A 91 16.93 4.08 5.18
C ALA A 91 17.11 3.96 3.66
N SER A 92 16.35 4.70 2.86
CA SER A 92 16.42 4.66 1.40
C SER A 92 17.62 5.41 0.82
N THR A 93 18.23 6.33 1.58
CA THR A 93 19.43 7.08 1.15
C THR A 93 20.67 6.20 1.06
N ASN A 94 20.75 5.14 1.88
CA ASN A 94 21.82 4.14 1.80
C ASN A 94 21.30 2.75 2.17
N ARG A 95 20.77 2.02 1.18
CA ARG A 95 20.22 0.67 1.37
C ARG A 95 21.25 -0.37 1.78
N ASN A 96 22.55 -0.09 1.77
CA ASN A 96 23.59 -1.01 2.25
C ASN A 96 24.02 -0.74 3.70
N ASP A 97 23.53 0.34 4.35
CA ASP A 97 23.79 0.63 5.76
C ASP A 97 22.95 -0.29 6.65
N ALA A 98 23.61 -1.24 7.31
CA ALA A 98 22.96 -2.18 8.23
C ALA A 98 22.28 -1.49 9.43
N GLY A 99 22.82 -0.37 9.93
CA GLY A 99 22.21 0.42 10.99
C GLY A 99 20.94 1.12 10.51
N ALA A 100 20.90 1.59 9.26
CA ALA A 100 19.71 2.20 8.67
C ALA A 100 18.61 1.16 8.44
N GLN A 101 18.97 -0.03 7.93
CA GLN A 101 18.03 -1.14 7.79
C GLN A 101 17.48 -1.61 9.13
N GLY A 102 18.35 -1.76 10.15
CA GLY A 102 17.95 -2.17 11.50
C GLY A 102 16.99 -1.17 12.16
N PHE A 103 17.25 0.13 11.99
CA PHE A 103 16.35 1.19 12.42
C PHE A 103 14.99 1.11 11.73
N GLU A 104 14.95 1.00 10.38
CA GLU A 104 13.70 0.86 9.63
C GLU A 104 12.88 -0.35 10.10
N ALA A 105 13.54 -1.50 10.26
CA ALA A 105 12.90 -2.73 10.73
C ALA A 105 12.32 -2.56 12.15
N THR A 106 13.08 -1.97 13.07
CA THR A 106 12.64 -1.73 14.45
C THR A 106 11.44 -0.79 14.50
N VAL A 107 11.48 0.31 13.75
CA VAL A 107 10.34 1.24 13.68
C VAL A 107 9.13 0.53 13.08
N ARG A 108 9.27 -0.19 11.97
CA ARG A 108 8.15 -0.95 11.36
C ARG A 108 7.50 -1.93 12.32
N GLU A 109 8.29 -2.66 13.11
CA GLU A 109 7.77 -3.58 14.13
C GLU A 109 6.95 -2.82 15.19
N LYS A 110 7.48 -1.72 15.73
CA LYS A 110 6.76 -0.88 16.70
C LYS A 110 5.47 -0.30 16.11
N LEU A 111 5.50 0.19 14.88
CA LEU A 111 4.33 0.73 14.19
C LEU A 111 3.26 -0.34 13.99
N ALA A 112 3.65 -1.55 13.56
CA ALA A 112 2.72 -2.66 13.40
C ALA A 112 2.03 -2.99 14.74
N ALA A 113 2.81 -3.10 15.82
CA ALA A 113 2.28 -3.37 17.15
C ALA A 113 1.31 -2.28 17.67
N ILE A 114 1.57 -1.00 17.34
CA ILE A 114 0.68 0.12 17.71
C ILE A 114 -0.56 0.18 16.79
N ALA A 115 -0.45 -0.18 15.52
CA ALA A 115 -1.56 -0.12 14.57
C ALA A 115 -2.57 -1.26 14.72
N THR A 116 -2.10 -2.48 15.06
CA THR A 116 -2.96 -3.68 15.15
C THR A 116 -4.21 -3.49 16.02
N PRO A 117 -4.15 -2.88 17.23
CA PRO A 117 -5.32 -2.65 18.06
C PRO A 117 -6.35 -1.66 17.47
N THR A 118 -6.10 -1.03 16.33
CA THR A 118 -7.04 -0.08 15.70
C THR A 118 -7.95 -0.71 14.65
N VAL A 119 -7.69 -1.98 14.28
CA VAL A 119 -8.41 -2.68 13.20
C VAL A 119 -9.93 -2.75 13.46
N TRP A 120 -10.35 -2.83 14.72
CA TRP A 120 -11.77 -2.89 15.07
C TRP A 120 -12.56 -1.66 14.61
N VAL A 121 -11.94 -0.49 14.46
CA VAL A 121 -12.64 0.77 14.16
C VAL A 121 -13.39 0.66 12.83
N THR A 122 -12.71 0.24 11.78
CA THR A 122 -13.33 0.08 10.45
C THR A 122 -14.32 -1.09 10.45
N LEU A 123 -14.02 -2.16 11.19
CA LEU A 123 -14.92 -3.32 11.33
C LEU A 123 -16.24 -2.97 12.01
N GLU A 124 -16.23 -2.14 13.05
CA GLU A 124 -17.46 -1.68 13.72
C GLU A 124 -18.23 -0.68 12.86
N VAL A 125 -17.53 0.23 12.16
CA VAL A 125 -18.17 1.14 11.20
C VAL A 125 -18.91 0.37 10.09
N ASN A 126 -18.32 -0.73 9.59
CA ASN A 126 -18.96 -1.59 8.58
C ASN A 126 -20.18 -2.36 9.11
N GLN A 127 -20.27 -2.60 10.42
CA GLN A 127 -21.45 -3.24 11.04
C GLN A 127 -22.66 -2.30 11.22
N LEU A 128 -22.44 -0.99 11.16
CA LEU A 128 -23.53 -0.01 11.23
C LEU A 128 -24.33 -0.01 9.92
N GLU A 129 -25.62 0.30 10.00
CA GLU A 129 -26.48 0.52 8.84
C GLU A 129 -26.37 1.97 8.35
N GLU A 130 -26.67 2.20 7.08
CA GLU A 130 -26.61 3.55 6.49
C GLU A 130 -27.50 4.53 7.27
N VAL A 131 -28.72 4.11 7.62
CA VAL A 131 -29.66 4.92 8.39
C VAL A 131 -29.14 5.28 9.78
N GLU A 132 -28.35 4.41 10.41
CA GLU A 132 -27.77 4.65 11.74
C GLU A 132 -26.67 5.70 11.67
N ILE A 133 -25.79 5.62 10.67
CA ILE A 133 -24.76 6.63 10.43
C ILE A 133 -25.39 7.98 10.09
N GLU A 134 -26.34 8.02 9.15
CA GLU A 134 -26.98 9.27 8.75
C GLU A 134 -27.71 9.96 9.92
N ALA A 135 -28.42 9.18 10.75
CA ALA A 135 -29.05 9.69 11.95
C ALA A 135 -28.01 10.23 12.95
N ALA A 136 -26.89 9.53 13.14
CA ALA A 136 -25.82 9.95 14.02
C ALA A 136 -25.13 11.24 13.56
N LEU A 137 -24.84 11.36 12.27
CA LEU A 137 -24.25 12.56 11.68
C LEU A 137 -25.19 13.78 11.77
N ALA A 138 -26.51 13.55 11.67
CA ALA A 138 -27.50 14.60 11.86
C ALA A 138 -27.64 15.03 13.33
N ALA A 139 -27.59 14.08 14.27
CA ALA A 139 -27.71 14.33 15.70
C ALA A 139 -26.44 14.94 16.32
N TRP A 140 -25.27 14.70 15.72
CA TRP A 140 -23.98 15.26 16.16
C TRP A 140 -23.26 15.95 14.98
N PRO A 141 -23.54 17.24 14.71
CA PRO A 141 -23.04 17.94 13.53
C PRO A 141 -21.50 17.95 13.38
N ALA A 142 -20.74 17.88 14.48
CA ALA A 142 -19.28 17.82 14.42
C ALA A 142 -18.76 16.52 13.77
N ALA A 143 -19.52 15.43 13.82
CA ALA A 143 -19.15 14.17 13.15
C ALA A 143 -19.27 14.26 11.63
N ALA A 144 -20.04 15.22 11.08
CA ALA A 144 -20.31 15.32 9.65
C ALA A 144 -19.04 15.50 8.80
N ARG A 145 -17.96 16.07 9.38
CA ARG A 145 -16.64 16.16 8.72
C ARG A 145 -16.06 14.82 8.32
N TRP A 146 -16.44 13.74 9.01
CA TRP A 146 -15.95 12.38 8.76
C TRP A 146 -16.71 11.65 7.65
N ARG A 147 -17.76 12.25 7.09
CA ARG A 147 -18.56 11.65 6.03
C ARG A 147 -17.72 11.12 4.85
N PRO A 148 -16.68 11.82 4.33
CA PRO A 148 -15.84 11.28 3.26
C PRO A 148 -15.08 10.02 3.69
N TRP A 149 -14.55 10.00 4.91
CA TRP A 149 -13.84 8.84 5.46
C TRP A 149 -14.77 7.65 5.69
N LEU A 150 -15.94 7.89 6.29
CA LEU A 150 -16.96 6.86 6.52
C LEU A 150 -17.44 6.23 5.21
N ARG A 151 -17.66 7.05 4.17
CA ARG A 151 -17.98 6.58 2.82
C ARG A 151 -16.87 5.67 2.28
N ARG A 152 -15.60 6.06 2.42
CA ARG A 152 -14.45 5.26 1.96
C ARG A 152 -14.37 3.91 2.68
N VAL A 153 -14.49 3.91 4.01
CA VAL A 153 -14.45 2.69 4.83
C VAL A 153 -15.53 1.70 4.39
N ARG A 154 -16.72 2.21 4.08
CA ARG A 154 -17.88 1.41 3.70
C ARG A 154 -17.99 1.14 2.20
N ALA A 155 -17.09 1.67 1.38
CA ALA A 155 -17.19 1.60 -0.08
C ALA A 155 -17.22 0.14 -0.59
N MET A 156 -16.50 -0.76 0.07
CA MET A 156 -16.46 -2.19 -0.27
C MET A 156 -17.62 -3.00 0.32
N LYS A 157 -18.44 -2.46 1.24
CA LYS A 157 -19.54 -3.20 1.89
C LYS A 157 -20.51 -3.87 0.91
N PRO A 158 -20.91 -3.24 -0.22
CA PRO A 158 -21.75 -3.90 -1.23
C PRO A 158 -21.07 -5.06 -1.99
N HIS A 159 -19.74 -5.18 -1.85
CA HIS A 159 -18.86 -6.12 -2.55
C HIS A 159 -18.21 -7.14 -1.60
N GLU A 160 -18.54 -7.07 -0.30
CA GLU A 160 -18.15 -8.06 0.70
C GLU A 160 -18.94 -9.35 0.47
N LEU A 161 -18.25 -10.48 0.57
CA LEU A 161 -18.85 -11.81 0.50
C LEU A 161 -19.24 -12.29 1.90
N SER A 162 -19.78 -13.51 2.00
CA SER A 162 -19.99 -14.13 3.31
C SER A 162 -18.66 -14.32 4.03
N ASN A 163 -18.68 -14.30 5.38
CA ASN A 163 -17.48 -14.53 6.19
C ASN A 163 -16.72 -15.81 5.81
N GLU A 164 -17.45 -16.88 5.47
CA GLU A 164 -16.86 -18.14 5.01
C GLU A 164 -16.10 -17.95 3.68
N LEU A 165 -16.69 -17.25 2.72
CA LEU A 165 -16.06 -17.00 1.41
C LEU A 165 -14.89 -16.01 1.53
N GLU A 166 -14.99 -14.96 2.34
CA GLU A 166 -13.88 -14.04 2.60
C GLU A 166 -12.71 -14.77 3.26
N THR A 167 -12.98 -15.66 4.23
CA THR A 167 -11.95 -16.50 4.86
C THR A 167 -11.30 -17.42 3.84
N PHE A 168 -12.10 -18.12 3.03
CA PHE A 168 -11.59 -18.99 1.97
C PHE A 168 -10.71 -18.23 0.95
N LEU A 169 -11.14 -17.04 0.52
CA LEU A 169 -10.36 -16.21 -0.40
C LEU A 169 -9.05 -15.74 0.24
N ALA A 170 -9.07 -15.33 1.52
CA ALA A 170 -7.87 -14.93 2.24
C ALA A 170 -6.86 -16.07 2.37
N GLU A 171 -7.32 -17.28 2.73
CA GLU A 171 -6.47 -18.48 2.84
C GLU A 171 -5.94 -18.95 1.47
N ARG A 172 -6.72 -18.78 0.41
CA ARG A 172 -6.33 -19.10 -0.97
C ARG A 172 -5.36 -18.06 -1.57
N GLY A 173 -5.41 -16.80 -1.10
CA GLY A 173 -4.64 -15.68 -1.63
C GLY A 173 -3.13 -15.98 -1.84
N PRO A 174 -2.41 -16.53 -0.84
CA PRO A 174 -1.01 -16.90 -1.00
C PRO A 174 -0.73 -17.93 -2.11
N ILE A 175 -1.69 -18.80 -2.42
CA ILE A 175 -1.59 -19.78 -3.51
C ILE A 175 -1.71 -19.06 -4.86
N SER A 176 -2.71 -18.19 -5.02
CA SER A 176 -2.87 -17.37 -6.23
C SER A 176 -1.67 -16.44 -6.47
N ALA A 177 -1.06 -15.92 -5.40
CA ALA A 177 0.11 -15.06 -5.47
C ALA A 177 1.37 -15.72 -6.05
N GLN A 178 1.39 -17.06 -6.22
CA GLN A 178 2.50 -17.76 -6.89
C GLN A 178 2.57 -17.46 -8.40
N TRP A 179 1.47 -17.05 -9.04
CA TRP A 179 1.48 -16.71 -10.48
C TRP A 179 2.25 -15.42 -10.79
N PRO A 180 1.98 -14.27 -10.11
CA PRO A 180 2.84 -13.09 -10.21
C PRO A 180 4.30 -13.39 -9.85
N ARG A 181 4.54 -14.20 -8.80
CA ARG A 181 5.89 -14.61 -8.43
C ARG A 181 6.61 -15.37 -9.55
N LEU A 182 5.94 -16.30 -10.22
CA LEU A 182 6.49 -17.01 -11.36
C LEU A 182 6.84 -16.06 -12.52
N PHE A 183 6.01 -15.05 -12.77
CA PHE A 183 6.32 -13.99 -13.74
C PHE A 183 7.60 -13.25 -13.36
N ASP A 184 7.71 -12.78 -12.11
CA ASP A 184 8.87 -12.03 -11.63
C ASP A 184 10.15 -12.88 -11.68
N GLU A 185 10.11 -14.12 -11.20
CA GLU A 185 11.26 -15.04 -11.23
C GLU A 185 11.69 -15.38 -12.66
N THR A 186 10.73 -15.57 -13.58
CA THR A 186 11.04 -15.84 -15.00
C THR A 186 11.72 -14.65 -15.66
N LEU A 187 11.23 -13.43 -15.41
CA LEU A 187 11.85 -12.22 -15.95
C LEU A 187 13.21 -11.92 -15.32
N ALA A 188 13.38 -12.18 -14.02
CA ALA A 188 14.64 -11.98 -13.31
C ALA A 188 15.74 -12.94 -13.78
N ALA A 189 15.37 -14.20 -14.08
CA ALA A 189 16.32 -15.21 -14.59
C ALA A 189 16.70 -14.99 -16.06
N MET A 190 15.95 -14.16 -16.81
CA MET A 190 16.14 -13.97 -18.23
C MET A 190 17.51 -13.36 -18.56
N LYS A 191 18.16 -13.91 -19.59
CA LYS A 191 19.38 -13.38 -20.19
C LYS A 191 19.11 -12.84 -21.58
N VAL A 192 19.59 -11.64 -21.85
CA VAL A 192 19.39 -10.92 -23.10
C VAL A 192 20.73 -10.82 -23.82
N ARG A 193 20.81 -11.40 -25.02
CA ARG A 193 22.00 -11.31 -25.85
C ARG A 193 21.97 -10.03 -26.68
N ALA A 194 22.83 -9.06 -26.35
CA ALA A 194 22.95 -7.79 -27.07
C ALA A 194 24.29 -7.74 -27.81
N GLY A 195 24.32 -8.33 -29.01
CA GLY A 195 25.55 -8.52 -29.77
C GLY A 195 26.49 -9.54 -29.11
N LYS A 196 27.60 -9.06 -28.56
CA LYS A 196 28.56 -9.90 -27.80
C LYS A 196 28.30 -9.92 -26.30
N ASP A 197 27.50 -8.98 -25.80
CA ASP A 197 27.18 -8.87 -24.39
C ASP A 197 26.02 -9.82 -24.04
N GLU A 198 26.08 -10.43 -22.87
CA GLU A 198 24.92 -11.06 -22.22
C GLU A 198 24.51 -10.17 -21.05
N LEU A 199 23.28 -9.69 -21.08
CA LEU A 199 22.75 -8.70 -20.15
C LEU A 199 21.58 -9.29 -19.35
N THR A 200 21.39 -8.80 -18.13
CA THR A 200 20.12 -8.94 -17.40
C THR A 200 19.01 -8.11 -18.08
N LEU A 201 17.75 -8.39 -17.75
CA LEU A 201 16.61 -7.60 -18.25
C LEU A 201 16.76 -6.09 -17.94
N ALA A 202 17.15 -5.74 -16.72
CA ALA A 202 17.33 -4.34 -16.32
C ALA A 202 18.44 -3.64 -17.11
N GLU A 203 19.59 -4.29 -17.29
CA GLU A 203 20.70 -3.76 -18.09
C GLU A 203 20.33 -3.59 -19.56
N ALA A 204 19.59 -4.54 -20.13
CA ALA A 204 19.13 -4.48 -21.50
C ALA A 204 18.12 -3.35 -21.73
N LEU A 205 17.14 -3.19 -20.84
CA LEU A 205 16.19 -2.07 -20.88
C LEU A 205 16.91 -0.72 -20.76
N ASN A 206 17.86 -0.60 -19.84
CA ASN A 206 18.70 0.60 -19.72
C ASN A 206 19.49 0.89 -21.00
N ARG A 207 20.00 -0.16 -21.67
CA ARG A 207 20.76 -0.04 -22.93
C ARG A 207 19.91 0.53 -24.08
N LEU A 208 18.57 0.48 -24.01
CA LEU A 208 17.70 1.16 -24.98
C LEU A 208 17.83 2.69 -24.96
N SER A 209 18.47 3.28 -23.95
CA SER A 209 18.75 4.71 -23.89
C SER A 209 20.19 5.08 -24.25
N ASP A 210 21.01 4.12 -24.72
CA ASP A 210 22.40 4.37 -25.09
C ASP A 210 22.51 5.42 -26.21
N PRO A 211 23.47 6.37 -26.16
CA PRO A 211 23.64 7.37 -27.21
C PRO A 211 23.91 6.76 -28.59
N LYS A 212 24.53 5.58 -28.66
CA LYS A 212 24.90 4.91 -29.90
C LYS A 212 23.75 4.05 -30.42
N ALA A 213 23.20 4.43 -31.57
CA ALA A 213 22.10 3.71 -32.22
C ALA A 213 22.35 2.20 -32.43
N PRO A 214 23.56 1.73 -32.83
CA PRO A 214 23.82 0.30 -32.96
C PRO A 214 23.69 -0.49 -31.65
N ARG A 215 24.03 0.12 -30.50
CA ARG A 215 23.90 -0.53 -29.19
C ARG A 215 22.44 -0.65 -28.77
N ARG A 216 21.64 0.39 -29.01
CA ARG A 216 20.19 0.34 -28.79
C ARG A 216 19.53 -0.73 -29.64
N LYS A 217 19.88 -0.81 -30.93
CA LYS A 217 19.35 -1.81 -31.87
C LYS A 217 19.64 -3.23 -31.38
N ALA A 218 20.90 -3.54 -31.04
CA ALA A 218 21.28 -4.86 -30.56
C ALA A 218 20.55 -5.24 -29.25
N ALA A 219 20.35 -4.29 -28.33
CA ALA A 219 19.58 -4.53 -27.11
C ALA A 219 18.09 -4.80 -27.40
N ALA A 220 17.48 -4.04 -28.33
CA ALA A 220 16.09 -4.24 -28.73
C ALA A 220 15.86 -5.60 -29.41
N GLU A 221 16.75 -6.00 -30.32
CA GLU A 221 16.69 -7.31 -30.99
C GLU A 221 16.85 -8.45 -29.98
N GLY A 222 17.83 -8.35 -29.08
CA GLY A 222 18.02 -9.34 -28.01
C GLY A 222 16.82 -9.42 -27.05
N LEU A 223 16.22 -8.29 -26.68
CA LEU A 223 15.02 -8.26 -25.84
C LEU A 223 13.85 -8.96 -26.54
N ASN A 224 13.65 -8.70 -27.84
CA ASN A 224 12.61 -9.35 -28.62
C ASN A 224 12.78 -10.88 -28.63
N GLU A 225 14.00 -11.38 -28.88
CA GLU A 225 14.27 -12.82 -28.87
C GLU A 225 14.04 -13.44 -27.49
N ALA A 226 14.57 -12.82 -26.44
CA ALA A 226 14.48 -13.33 -25.07
C ALA A 226 13.03 -13.36 -24.56
N LEU A 227 12.26 -12.29 -24.79
CA LEU A 227 10.84 -12.22 -24.43
C LEU A 227 9.99 -13.17 -25.29
N ALA A 228 10.28 -13.29 -26.59
CA ALA A 228 9.58 -14.23 -27.47
C ALA A 228 9.71 -15.66 -26.97
N ALA A 229 10.89 -16.06 -26.48
CA ALA A 229 11.11 -17.38 -25.88
C ALA A 229 10.24 -17.64 -24.63
N GLN A 230 9.84 -16.59 -23.90
CA GLN A 230 8.99 -16.71 -22.70
C GLN A 230 7.49 -16.60 -23.00
N THR A 231 7.09 -16.31 -24.25
CA THR A 231 5.70 -16.00 -24.63
C THR A 231 4.68 -17.00 -24.09
N ARG A 232 4.94 -18.31 -24.24
CA ARG A 232 4.00 -19.35 -23.80
C ARG A 232 3.76 -19.31 -22.29
N THR A 233 4.83 -19.17 -21.51
CA THR A 233 4.77 -19.10 -20.04
C THR A 233 4.08 -17.82 -19.61
N MET A 234 4.47 -16.67 -20.17
CA MET A 234 3.89 -15.36 -19.83
C MET A 234 2.40 -15.30 -20.19
N ALA A 235 2.00 -15.86 -21.34
CA ALA A 235 0.60 -15.96 -21.72
C ALA A 235 -0.20 -16.83 -20.75
N LEU A 236 0.35 -17.97 -20.29
CA LEU A 236 -0.30 -18.80 -19.28
C LEU A 236 -0.45 -18.06 -17.95
N VAL A 237 0.59 -17.37 -17.48
CA VAL A 237 0.53 -16.58 -16.25
C VAL A 237 -0.56 -15.51 -16.35
N LEU A 238 -0.54 -14.70 -17.42
CA LEU A 238 -1.51 -13.64 -17.63
C LEU A 238 -2.95 -14.18 -17.67
N ASN A 239 -3.19 -15.25 -18.44
CA ASN A 239 -4.52 -15.85 -18.54
C ASN A 239 -5.02 -16.37 -17.20
N THR A 240 -4.14 -16.98 -16.39
CA THR A 240 -4.54 -17.50 -15.08
C THR A 240 -4.85 -16.38 -14.10
N VAL A 241 -4.00 -15.35 -14.01
CA VAL A 241 -4.26 -14.19 -13.13
C VAL A 241 -5.52 -13.44 -13.55
N ALA A 242 -5.73 -13.27 -14.86
CA ALA A 242 -6.94 -12.65 -15.40
C ALA A 242 -8.20 -13.47 -15.10
N ALA A 243 -8.15 -14.80 -15.23
CA ALA A 243 -9.27 -15.69 -14.91
C ALA A 243 -9.59 -15.70 -13.41
N ASP A 244 -8.56 -15.73 -12.56
CA ASP A 244 -8.72 -15.67 -11.10
C ASP A 244 -9.39 -14.36 -10.68
N LYS A 245 -8.88 -13.23 -11.19
CA LYS A 245 -9.47 -11.92 -10.95
C LYS A 245 -10.91 -11.81 -11.48
N ALA A 246 -11.19 -12.29 -12.69
CA ALA A 246 -12.53 -12.25 -13.27
C ALA A 246 -13.53 -13.09 -12.45
N LEU A 247 -13.08 -14.22 -11.89
CA LEU A 247 -13.91 -15.02 -11.00
C LEU A 247 -14.23 -14.26 -9.72
N GLU A 248 -13.22 -13.69 -9.04
CA GLU A 248 -13.44 -12.92 -7.82
C GLU A 248 -14.32 -11.67 -8.06
N ASP A 249 -14.04 -10.91 -9.12
CA ASP A 249 -14.83 -9.73 -9.49
C ASP A 249 -16.31 -10.09 -9.70
N LYS A 250 -16.60 -11.24 -10.32
CA LYS A 250 -17.97 -11.74 -10.50
C LYS A 250 -18.67 -11.99 -9.16
N TRP A 251 -18.00 -12.65 -8.22
CA TRP A 251 -18.58 -12.93 -6.89
C TRP A 251 -18.79 -11.65 -6.10
N ARG A 252 -17.85 -10.70 -6.20
CA ARG A 252 -17.93 -9.39 -5.56
C ARG A 252 -18.89 -8.42 -6.28
N GLY A 253 -19.47 -8.80 -7.42
CA GLY A 253 -20.44 -7.99 -8.15
C GLY A 253 -19.84 -6.81 -8.94
N PHE A 254 -18.54 -6.82 -9.23
CA PHE A 254 -17.91 -5.84 -10.10
C PHE A 254 -18.24 -6.13 -11.57
N LYS A 255 -18.57 -5.09 -12.34
CA LYS A 255 -19.01 -5.24 -13.74
C LYS A 255 -17.83 -5.27 -14.69
N ARG A 256 -16.78 -4.50 -14.39
CA ARG A 256 -15.55 -4.40 -15.17
C ARG A 256 -14.34 -4.76 -14.30
N PRO A 257 -13.28 -5.32 -14.89
CA PRO A 257 -12.06 -5.65 -14.15
C PRO A 257 -11.43 -4.48 -13.40
N ALA A 258 -11.62 -3.25 -13.90
CA ALA A 258 -11.07 -2.04 -13.30
C ALA A 258 -11.91 -1.50 -12.13
N ASP A 259 -13.19 -1.87 -12.00
CA ASP A 259 -14.12 -1.26 -11.04
C ASP A 259 -13.63 -1.39 -9.59
N SER A 260 -13.10 -2.55 -9.20
CA SER A 260 -12.55 -2.75 -7.84
C SER A 260 -11.33 -1.86 -7.57
N ARG A 261 -10.52 -1.59 -8.60
CA ARG A 261 -9.38 -0.68 -8.48
C ARG A 261 -9.81 0.79 -8.52
N HIS A 262 -10.80 1.14 -9.33
CA HIS A 262 -11.41 2.47 -9.36
C HIS A 262 -12.02 2.82 -8.01
N LEU A 263 -12.81 1.90 -7.43
CA LEU A 263 -13.42 2.05 -6.11
C LEU A 263 -12.36 2.24 -5.01
N SER A 264 -11.31 1.40 -4.98
CA SER A 264 -10.23 1.52 -3.99
C SER A 264 -9.39 2.80 -4.14
N ASN A 265 -9.28 3.33 -5.37
CA ASN A 265 -8.57 4.58 -5.64
C ASN A 265 -9.48 5.83 -5.59
N GLU A 266 -10.78 5.68 -5.31
CA GLU A 266 -11.80 6.74 -5.40
C GLU A 266 -11.79 7.49 -6.74
N VAL A 267 -11.66 6.73 -7.83
CA VAL A 267 -11.77 7.27 -9.19
C VAL A 267 -13.08 6.80 -9.78
N ASP A 268 -13.82 7.69 -10.43
CA ASP A 268 -15.00 7.32 -11.19
C ASP A 268 -14.58 6.41 -12.35
N GLY A 269 -15.25 5.27 -12.51
CA GLY A 269 -15.06 4.46 -13.70
C GLY A 269 -15.74 5.08 -14.90
N ASP A 270 -15.25 4.77 -16.11
CA ASP A 270 -15.83 5.24 -17.38
C ASP A 270 -17.31 4.86 -17.57
#